data_AF-A0A660ZJC0-F1
#
_entry.id   AF-A0A660ZJC0-F1
#
_cell.length_a   1.000
_cell.length_b   1.000
_cell.length_c   1.000
_cell.angle_alpha   90.00
_cell.angle_beta   90.00
_cell.angle_gamma   90.00
#
_symmetry.space_group_name_H-M   'P 1'
#
loop_
_entity.id
_entity.type
_entity.pdbx_description
1 polymer ?
#
loop_
_entity_poly.entity_id
_entity_poly.type
_entity_poly.pdbx_seq_one_letter_code
_entity_poly.pdbx_strand_id
1 'polypeptide(L)'
;MNRLSILLLFLGGFLWGSPDTVSIRDIQYPGGPSPYAGQEVVTWGVVTAAPSDWVRSIHGFFIQDSSGPWQGIQVFTENQNLDLERGDSVLVIGTVSEYYEKTEIQYTS
;
A
#
# COMPACT_ATOMS: atom_id res chain seq x y z
N MET A 1 -6.59 16.38 -13.89
CA MET A 1 -7.30 15.30 -14.63
C MET A 1 -7.01 14.04 -13.85
N ASN A 2 -7.98 13.49 -13.12
CA ASN A 2 -7.76 12.32 -12.27
C ASN A 2 -7.48 11.13 -13.19
N ARG A 3 -6.22 10.70 -13.29
CA ARG A 3 -5.81 9.56 -14.10
C ARG A 3 -5.91 8.31 -13.23
N LEU A 4 -6.76 7.37 -13.63
CA LEU A 4 -6.83 6.07 -12.99
C LEU A 4 -5.66 5.23 -13.54
N SER A 5 -4.53 5.26 -12.84
CA SER A 5 -3.38 4.42 -13.16
C SER A 5 -3.58 3.04 -12.54
N ILE A 6 -3.98 2.06 -13.36
CA ILE A 6 -4.01 0.64 -12.97
C ILE A 6 -2.77 -0.01 -13.57
N LEU A 7 -1.72 -0.18 -12.76
CA LEU A 7 -0.56 -0.98 -13.13
C LEU A 7 -0.90 -2.44 -12.80
N LEU A 8 -1.03 -3.28 -13.83
CA LEU A 8 -1.23 -4.73 -13.69
C LEU A 8 -0.01 -5.44 -14.27
N LEU A 9 0.96 -5.76 -13.42
CA LEU A 9 2.09 -6.61 -13.77
C LEU A 9 1.85 -8.03 -13.24
N PHE A 10 1.29 -8.89 -14.09
CA PHE A 10 1.24 -10.33 -13.82
C PHE A 10 2.58 -10.97 -14.20
N LEU A 11 3.42 -11.25 -13.20
CA LEU A 11 4.57 -12.14 -13.35
C LEU A 11 4.34 -13.42 -12.54
N GLY A 12 3.78 -14.41 -13.24
CA GLY A 12 4.08 -15.84 -13.08
C GLY A 12 4.04 -16.47 -11.69
N GLY A 13 2.89 -17.05 -11.37
CA GLY A 13 2.81 -18.34 -10.68
C GLY A 13 2.39 -18.28 -9.21
N PHE A 14 1.10 -18.45 -8.94
CA PHE A 14 0.65 -18.87 -7.60
C PHE A 14 -0.57 -19.79 -7.73
N LEU A 15 -0.40 -21.07 -7.39
CA LEU A 15 -1.47 -22.09 -7.33
C LEU A 15 -2.12 -22.17 -5.94
N TRP A 16 -2.08 -21.09 -5.18
CA TRP A 16 -2.74 -20.93 -3.87
C TRP A 16 -3.59 -19.67 -3.99
N GLY A 17 -4.79 -19.66 -3.40
CA GLY A 17 -5.88 -18.71 -3.71
C GLY A 17 -5.47 -17.23 -3.81
N SER A 18 -6.27 -16.46 -4.56
CA SER A 18 -6.07 -15.01 -4.70
C SER A 18 -5.99 -14.31 -3.33
N PRO A 19 -5.08 -13.34 -3.14
CA PRO A 19 -4.96 -12.59 -1.90
C PRO A 19 -6.30 -11.99 -1.44
N ASP A 20 -6.52 -11.95 -0.13
CA ASP A 20 -7.72 -11.34 0.43
C ASP A 20 -7.71 -9.82 0.19
N THR A 21 -8.89 -9.26 -0.07
CA THR A 21 -9.08 -7.81 -0.14
C THR A 21 -9.37 -7.27 1.26
N VAL A 22 -8.49 -6.42 1.77
CA VAL A 22 -8.47 -5.99 3.18
C VAL A 22 -8.45 -4.47 3.27
N SER A 23 -9.24 -3.91 4.20
CA SER A 23 -9.26 -2.46 4.47
C SER A 23 -7.95 -2.01 5.13
N ILE A 24 -7.58 -0.74 4.97
CA ILE A 24 -6.36 -0.21 5.60
C ILE A 24 -6.47 -0.28 7.12
N ARG A 25 -7.68 -0.07 7.66
CA ARG A 25 -7.93 -0.18 9.11
C ARG A 25 -7.60 -1.55 9.65
N ASP A 26 -8.07 -2.59 8.97
CA ASP A 26 -7.87 -3.97 9.42
C ASP A 26 -6.41 -4.39 9.28
N ILE A 27 -5.72 -3.87 8.25
CA ILE A 27 -4.27 -4.04 8.11
C ILE A 27 -3.53 -3.35 9.25
N GLN A 28 -3.80 -2.07 9.52
CA GLN A 28 -3.16 -1.29 10.58
C GLN A 28 -3.51 -1.77 12.00
N TYR A 29 -4.62 -2.52 12.15
CA TYR A 29 -5.10 -3.15 13.37
C TYR A 29 -4.87 -2.32 14.66
N PRO A 30 -5.80 -1.41 14.99
CA PRO A 30 -5.67 -0.57 16.18
C PRO A 30 -5.47 -1.39 17.46
N GLY A 31 -4.27 -1.31 18.05
CA GLY A 31 -3.96 -1.99 19.32
C GLY A 31 -2.80 -2.97 19.27
N GLY A 32 -2.12 -3.13 18.12
CA GLY A 32 -0.89 -3.92 18.06
C GLY A 32 -0.39 -4.14 16.63
N PRO A 33 0.54 -5.10 16.45
CA PRO A 33 0.98 -5.53 15.13
C PRO A 33 -0.17 -6.07 14.29
N SER A 34 -0.04 -5.95 12.98
CA SER A 34 -1.04 -6.43 12.03
C SER A 34 -1.26 -7.94 12.14
N PRO A 35 -2.53 -8.42 12.16
CA PRO A 35 -2.82 -9.85 12.03
C PRO A 35 -2.51 -10.38 10.63
N TYR A 36 -2.25 -9.50 9.66
CA TYR A 36 -1.90 -9.84 8.29
C TYR A 36 -0.39 -9.86 8.04
N ALA A 37 0.45 -9.61 9.05
CA ALA A 37 1.90 -9.60 8.88
C ALA A 37 2.42 -10.87 8.18
N GLY A 38 3.20 -10.70 7.11
CA GLY A 38 3.73 -11.77 6.26
C GLY A 38 2.75 -12.32 5.22
N GLN A 39 1.50 -11.84 5.19
CA GLN A 39 0.51 -12.22 4.17
C GLN A 39 0.50 -11.21 3.04
N GLU A 40 0.32 -11.70 1.81
CA GLU A 40 -0.01 -10.84 0.67
C GLU A 40 -1.50 -10.47 0.73
N VAL A 41 -1.80 -9.20 0.51
CA VAL A 41 -3.17 -8.66 0.52
C VAL A 41 -3.39 -7.76 -0.68
N VAL A 42 -4.67 -7.57 -1.04
CA VAL A 42 -5.12 -6.48 -1.90
C VAL A 42 -5.70 -5.38 -1.01
N THR A 43 -5.26 -4.14 -1.19
CA THR A 43 -5.86 -2.97 -0.52
C THR A 43 -6.03 -1.81 -1.50
N TRP A 44 -6.85 -0.83 -1.15
CA TRP A 44 -7.14 0.30 -2.04
C TRP A 44 -7.15 1.61 -1.25
N GLY A 45 -6.90 2.72 -1.94
CA GLY A 45 -6.98 4.03 -1.32
C GLY A 45 -6.64 5.15 -2.27
N VAL A 46 -6.71 6.36 -1.75
CA VAL A 46 -6.29 7.59 -2.44
C VAL A 46 -4.91 7.98 -1.95
N VAL A 47 -4.01 8.31 -2.87
CA VAL A 47 -2.66 8.80 -2.55
C VAL A 47 -2.77 10.13 -1.79
N THR A 48 -2.28 10.16 -0.55
CA THR A 48 -2.26 11.35 0.33
C THR A 48 -0.88 11.99 0.42
N ALA A 49 0.18 11.22 0.19
CA ALA A 49 1.53 11.71 -0.03
C ALA A 49 2.20 10.92 -1.16
N ALA A 50 2.54 11.61 -2.25
CA ALA A 50 3.16 11.05 -3.44
C ALA A 50 4.69 10.90 -3.26
N PRO A 51 5.37 10.07 -4.07
CA PRO A 51 6.83 9.96 -4.04
C PRO A 51 7.53 11.31 -4.26
N SER A 52 6.95 12.16 -5.12
CA SER A 52 7.46 13.49 -5.48
C SER A 52 7.29 14.55 -4.39
N ASP A 53 6.52 14.29 -3.33
CA ASP A 53 6.32 15.24 -2.23
C ASP A 53 7.54 15.39 -1.31
N TRP A 54 8.51 14.47 -1.40
CA TRP A 54 9.61 14.36 -0.47
C TRP A 54 10.94 14.83 -1.08
N VAL A 55 11.64 15.74 -0.38
CA VAL A 55 12.99 16.20 -0.77
C VAL A 55 14.01 15.05 -0.71
N ARG A 56 13.80 14.09 0.20
CA ARG A 56 14.59 12.85 0.30
C ARG A 56 13.62 11.69 0.11
N SER A 57 13.97 10.74 -0.75
CA SER A 57 13.13 9.57 -1.00
C SER A 57 12.78 8.86 0.30
N ILE A 58 11.50 8.60 0.50
CA ILE A 58 11.00 7.72 1.56
C ILE A 58 10.78 6.29 1.05
N HIS A 59 11.22 6.00 -0.19
CA HIS A 59 11.09 4.69 -0.83
C HIS A 59 9.64 4.20 -0.87
N GLY A 60 8.70 5.11 -1.15
CA GLY A 60 7.28 4.79 -1.13
C GLY A 60 6.36 6.00 -1.21
N PHE A 61 5.08 5.74 -0.94
CA PHE A 61 4.01 6.72 -0.91
C PHE A 61 2.98 6.34 0.17
N PHE A 62 2.04 7.24 0.46
CA PHE A 62 0.97 6.97 1.43
C PHE A 62 -0.39 6.97 0.75
N ILE A 63 -1.24 6.03 1.14
CA ILE A 63 -2.64 5.95 0.73
C ILE A 63 -3.57 5.98 1.94
N GLN A 64 -4.81 6.41 1.72
CA GLN A 64 -5.88 6.39 2.73
C GLN A 64 -7.21 5.97 2.10
N ASP A 65 -7.97 5.10 2.78
CA ASP A 65 -9.24 4.56 2.27
C ASP A 65 -10.47 5.31 2.79
N SER A 66 -10.31 6.06 3.89
CA SER A 66 -11.38 6.78 4.58
C SER A 66 -10.81 7.79 5.58
N SER A 67 -11.63 8.68 6.15
CA SER A 67 -11.16 9.65 7.14
C SER A 67 -11.04 9.04 8.54
N GLY A 68 -9.89 9.17 9.20
CA GLY A 68 -9.74 8.82 10.60
C GLY A 68 -8.39 8.20 10.95
N PRO A 69 -8.14 7.92 12.24
CA PRO A 69 -6.92 7.22 12.66
C PRO A 69 -6.90 5.79 12.11
N TRP A 70 -5.70 5.33 11.75
CA TRP A 70 -5.43 3.99 11.20
C TRP A 70 -6.08 3.70 9.84
N GLN A 71 -6.60 4.72 9.15
CA GLN A 71 -7.16 4.57 7.80
C GLN A 71 -6.12 4.82 6.70
N GLY A 72 -4.86 5.14 7.07
CA GLY A 72 -3.77 5.41 6.16
C GLY A 72 -2.60 4.46 6.37
N ILE A 73 -1.90 4.11 5.29
CA ILE A 73 -0.76 3.19 5.31
C ILE A 73 0.31 3.63 4.32
N GLN A 74 1.57 3.37 4.67
CA GLN A 74 2.68 3.51 3.72
C GLN A 74 2.72 2.29 2.80
N VAL A 75 2.85 2.55 1.51
CA VAL A 75 3.24 1.56 0.51
C VAL A 75 4.72 1.78 0.23
N PHE A 76 5.55 0.85 0.68
CA PHE A 76 6.99 0.86 0.49
C PHE A 76 7.35 0.17 -0.82
N THR A 77 8.01 0.90 -1.71
CA THR A 77 8.31 0.51 -3.09
C THR A 77 9.80 0.36 -3.36
N GLU A 78 10.63 0.37 -2.31
CA GLU A 78 12.09 0.39 -2.41
C GLU A 78 12.58 1.50 -3.37
N ASN A 79 13.13 1.12 -4.52
CA ASN A 79 13.69 2.03 -5.51
C ASN A 79 12.82 2.17 -6.76
N GLN A 80 11.59 1.64 -6.75
CA GLN A 80 10.70 1.81 -7.88
C GLN A 80 10.27 3.26 -8.03
N ASN A 81 10.42 3.77 -9.25
CA ASN A 81 9.99 5.11 -9.62
C ASN A 81 8.57 5.04 -10.17
N LEU A 82 7.59 5.30 -9.30
CA LEU A 82 6.17 5.34 -9.67
C LEU A 82 5.75 6.78 -9.97
N ASP A 83 5.09 6.98 -11.10
CA ASP A 83 4.49 8.25 -11.49
C ASP A 83 3.09 8.36 -10.86
N LEU A 84 3.05 8.72 -9.57
CA LEU A 84 1.84 8.89 -8.77
C LEU A 84 1.74 10.33 -8.26
N GLU A 85 0.54 10.88 -8.28
CA GLU A 85 0.21 12.20 -7.74
C GLU A 85 -0.78 12.10 -6.56
N ARG A 86 -0.81 13.12 -5.69
CA ARG A 86 -1.85 13.20 -4.66
C ARG A 86 -3.23 13.22 -5.31
N GLY A 87 -4.15 12.44 -4.75
CA GLY A 87 -5.51 12.31 -5.27
C GLY A 87 -5.70 11.15 -6.24
N ASP A 88 -4.62 10.50 -6.69
CA ASP A 88 -4.75 9.28 -7.48
C ASP A 88 -5.37 8.16 -6.64
N SER A 89 -6.33 7.45 -7.22
CA SER A 89 -6.92 6.25 -6.62
C SER A 89 -6.16 5.03 -7.11
N VAL A 90 -5.68 4.22 -6.17
CA VAL A 90 -4.82 3.07 -6.46
C VAL A 90 -5.37 1.80 -5.80
N LEU A 91 -5.12 0.68 -6.47
CA LEU A 91 -5.25 -0.67 -5.92
C LEU A 91 -3.82 -1.20 -5.75
N VAL A 92 -3.49 -1.71 -4.57
CA VAL A 92 -2.14 -2.13 -4.20
C VAL A 92 -2.18 -3.60 -3.83
N ILE A 93 -1.27 -4.39 -4.43
CA ILE A 93 -1.03 -5.77 -4.04
C ILE A 93 0.37 -5.83 -3.41
N GLY A 94 0.45 -6.37 -2.20
CA GLY A 94 1.74 -6.46 -1.53
C GLY A 94 1.68 -7.22 -0.22
N THR A 95 2.86 -7.50 0.32
CA THR A 95 3.00 -8.20 1.59
C THR A 95 2.91 -7.21 2.74
N VAL A 96 2.09 -7.50 3.74
CA VAL A 96 2.04 -6.69 4.98
C VAL A 96 3.31 -6.95 5.79
N SER A 97 3.98 -5.89 6.21
CA SER A 97 5.24 -5.93 6.97
C SER A 97 5.15 -5.10 8.25
N GLU A 98 5.87 -5.53 9.27
CA GLU A 98 6.07 -4.80 10.52
C GLU A 98 7.52 -4.32 10.57
N TYR A 99 7.71 -3.00 10.57
CA TYR A 99 9.03 -2.38 10.54
C TYR A 99 9.15 -1.30 11.62
N TYR A 100 9.95 -1.55 12.65
CA TYR A 100 10.10 -0.67 13.82
C TYR A 100 8.76 -0.20 14.41
N GLU A 101 7.88 -1.15 14.74
CA GLU A 101 6.53 -0.89 15.31
C GLU A 101 5.57 -0.17 14.35
N LYS A 102 5.88 -0.14 13.05
CA LYS A 102 5.03 0.42 11.99
C LYS A 102 4.60 -0.67 11.02
N THR A 103 3.30 -0.81 10.82
CA THR A 103 2.74 -1.62 9.74
C THR A 103 2.83 -0.89 8.40
N GLU A 104 3.33 -1.56 7.36
CA GLU A 104 3.43 -1.07 5.99
C GLU A 104 3.10 -2.16 4.97
N ILE A 105 2.85 -1.76 3.71
CA ILE A 105 2.77 -2.68 2.57
C ILE A 105 4.10 -2.68 1.85
N GLN A 106 4.78 -3.82 1.81
CA GLN A 106 5.88 -4.06 0.88
C GLN A 106 5.29 -4.32 -0.51
N TYR A 107 5.51 -3.38 -1.42
CA TYR A 107 4.95 -3.40 -2.76
C TYR A 107 5.54 -4.53 -3.61
N THR A 108 4.67 -5.38 -4.16
CA THR A 108 5.03 -6.42 -5.13
C THR A 108 4.63 -6.02 -6.55
N SER A 109 3.40 -5.50 -6.73
CA SER A 109 2.83 -5.13 -8.03
C SER A 109 1.65 -4.17 -7.94
#